data_AF-A0A965YN56-F1
#
_entry.id   AF-A0A965YN56-F1
#
_cell.length_a   1.000
_cell.length_b   1.000
_cell.length_c   1.000
_cell.angle_alpha   90.00
_cell.angle_beta   90.00
_cell.angle_gamma   90.00
#
_symmetry.space_group_name_H-M   'P 1'
#
loop_
_entity.id
_entity.type
_entity.pdbx_description
1 polymer ?
#
loop_
_entity_poly.entity_id
_entity_poly.type
_entity_poly.pdbx_seq_one_letter_code
_entity_poly.pdbx_strand_id
1 'polypeptide(L)'
;MISKGNNSWAPPSIKESVVWKSGMTPEEYELELAYYYGCKMRKADYEPIWRQEANRKEVQIDDTWASPYLKGFDFYYSGMPLKDYREKYKEYFEKIRQQSPIN
;
A
#
# COMPACT_ATOMS: atom_id res chain seq x y z
N MET A 1 -17.98 -25.81 -6.84
CA MET A 1 -16.51 -25.65 -6.67
C MET A 1 -16.19 -24.18 -6.86
N ILE A 2 -15.93 -23.45 -5.78
CA ILE A 2 -15.56 -22.02 -5.87
C ILE A 2 -14.05 -22.00 -6.13
N SER A 3 -13.65 -21.47 -7.29
CA SER A 3 -12.26 -21.22 -7.62
C SER A 3 -11.64 -20.31 -6.56
N LYS A 4 -10.83 -20.88 -5.66
CA LYS A 4 -9.85 -20.13 -4.87
C LYS A 4 -8.94 -19.47 -5.89
N GLY A 5 -9.14 -18.17 -6.14
CA GLY A 5 -8.27 -17.39 -6.99
C GLY A 5 -6.85 -17.56 -6.50
N ASN A 6 -6.03 -18.29 -7.25
CA ASN A 6 -4.61 -18.35 -7.01
C ASN A 6 -4.12 -16.89 -6.99
N ASN A 7 -3.55 -16.46 -5.87
CA ASN A 7 -2.76 -15.22 -5.77
C ASN A 7 -1.51 -15.39 -6.66
N SER A 8 -1.74 -15.35 -7.98
CA SER A 8 -0.81 -15.69 -9.06
C SER A 8 0.17 -14.56 -9.35
N TRP A 9 -0.12 -13.35 -8.88
CA TRP A 9 0.72 -12.19 -9.15
C TRP A 9 1.97 -12.17 -8.26
N ALA A 10 1.87 -12.67 -7.03
CA ALA A 10 2.96 -12.65 -6.06
C ALA A 10 3.85 -13.91 -6.16
N PRO A 11 5.13 -13.80 -6.52
CA PRO A 11 6.08 -14.90 -6.43
C PRO A 11 6.32 -15.31 -4.97
N PRO A 12 6.91 -16.50 -4.71
CA PRO A 12 7.20 -16.98 -3.36
C PRO A 12 7.98 -15.97 -2.50
N SER A 13 8.97 -15.27 -3.08
CA SER A 13 9.76 -14.25 -2.39
C SER A 13 8.93 -13.08 -1.86
N ILE A 14 7.88 -12.67 -2.59
CA ILE A 14 6.94 -11.64 -2.11
C ILE A 14 6.08 -12.21 -0.97
N LYS A 15 5.68 -13.48 -1.06
CA LYS A 15 4.84 -14.14 -0.03
C LYS A 15 5.57 -14.37 1.30
N GLU A 16 6.90 -14.36 1.28
CA GLU A 16 7.77 -14.44 2.46
C GLU A 16 8.01 -13.07 3.11
N SER A 17 7.58 -11.97 2.48
CA SER A 17 7.78 -10.62 3.00
C SER A 17 6.95 -10.35 4.26
N VAL A 18 7.51 -9.59 5.20
CA VAL A 18 6.83 -9.18 6.45
C VAL A 18 5.58 -8.32 6.21
N VAL A 19 5.49 -7.71 5.03
CA VAL A 19 4.34 -6.89 4.61
C VAL A 19 3.26 -7.70 3.91
N TRP A 20 3.51 -8.98 3.58
CA TRP A 20 2.59 -9.80 2.82
C TRP A 20 1.32 -10.17 3.61
N LYS A 21 0.17 -10.11 2.93
CA LYS A 21 -1.12 -10.62 3.40
C LYS A 21 -1.81 -11.40 2.29
N SER A 22 -2.37 -12.56 2.63
CA SER A 22 -3.16 -13.34 1.69
C SER A 22 -4.35 -12.53 1.14
N GLY A 23 -4.45 -12.46 -0.19
CA GLY A 23 -5.52 -11.77 -0.90
C GLY A 23 -5.24 -10.30 -1.18
N MET A 24 -4.06 -9.79 -0.84
CA MET A 24 -3.70 -8.42 -1.18
C MET A 24 -3.42 -8.25 -2.68
N THR A 25 -3.77 -7.09 -3.24
CA THR A 25 -3.44 -6.73 -4.62
C THR A 25 -1.98 -6.24 -4.74
N PRO A 26 -1.39 -6.17 -5.95
CA PRO A 26 -0.08 -5.55 -6.15
C PRO A 26 0.00 -4.13 -5.58
N GLU A 27 -1.06 -3.33 -5.76
CA GLU A 27 -1.13 -1.95 -5.30
C GLU A 27 -1.14 -1.86 -3.77
N GLU A 28 -1.89 -2.74 -3.11
CA GLU A 28 -1.88 -2.84 -1.64
C GLU A 28 -0.50 -3.26 -1.12
N TYR A 29 0.21 -4.13 -1.84
CA TYR A 29 1.55 -4.57 -1.46
C TYR A 29 2.57 -3.44 -1.59
N GLU A 30 2.57 -2.70 -2.71
CA GLU A 30 3.44 -1.54 -2.90
C GLU A 30 3.19 -0.48 -1.82
N LEU A 31 1.93 -0.23 -1.47
CA LEU A 31 1.58 0.70 -0.39
C LEU A 31 2.12 0.24 0.97
N GLU A 32 1.89 -1.03 1.33
CA GLU A 32 2.37 -1.60 2.61
C GLU A 32 3.91 -1.65 2.66
N LEU A 33 4.56 -1.95 1.54
CA LEU A 33 6.01 -1.96 1.42
C LEU A 33 6.59 -0.55 1.60
N ALA A 34 6.02 0.45 0.91
CA ALA A 34 6.38 1.85 1.07
C ALA A 34 6.20 2.32 2.52
N TYR A 35 5.12 1.90 3.17
CA TYR A 35 4.85 2.19 4.57
C TYR A 35 5.90 1.55 5.50
N TYR A 36 6.16 0.25 5.35
CA TYR A 36 7.14 -0.49 6.14
C TYR A 36 8.53 0.15 6.09
N TYR A 37 9.01 0.53 4.91
CA TYR A 37 10.29 1.23 4.77
C TYR A 37 10.25 2.63 5.41
N GLY A 38 9.12 3.34 5.34
CA GLY A 38 8.89 4.58 6.08
C GLY A 38 9.11 4.43 7.58
N CYS A 39 8.48 3.43 8.19
CA CYS A 39 8.66 3.13 9.62
C CYS A 39 10.12 2.78 9.94
N LYS A 40 10.76 1.94 9.11
CA LYS A 40 12.17 1.54 9.29
C LYS A 40 13.13 2.73 9.27
N MET A 41 12.99 3.64 8.30
CA MET A 41 13.84 4.83 8.20
C MET A 41 13.75 5.73 9.45
N ARG A 42 12.55 5.79 10.04
CA ARG A 42 12.26 6.62 11.21
C ARG A 42 12.48 5.91 12.54
N LYS A 43 12.86 4.62 12.52
CA LYS A 43 12.95 3.76 13.71
C LYS A 43 11.62 3.71 14.50
N ALA A 44 10.49 3.78 13.80
CA ALA A 44 9.16 3.65 14.39
C ALA A 44 8.71 2.18 14.39
N ASP A 45 7.82 1.84 15.31
CA ASP A 45 7.18 0.53 15.33
C ASP A 45 6.29 0.35 14.09
N TYR A 46 6.42 -0.81 13.45
CA TYR A 46 5.64 -1.16 12.28
C TYR A 46 4.43 -2.03 12.71
N GLU A 47 3.24 -1.45 12.60
CA GLU A 47 1.98 -2.19 12.67
C GLU A 47 1.38 -2.24 11.25
N PRO A 48 1.19 -3.41 10.61
CA PRO A 48 0.69 -3.46 9.25
C PRO A 48 -0.64 -2.72 9.06
N ILE A 49 -0.79 -2.00 7.95
CA ILE A 49 -1.96 -1.17 7.63
C ILE A 49 -3.25 -1.99 7.75
N TRP A 50 -3.25 -3.20 7.21
CA TRP A 50 -4.42 -4.09 7.27
C TRP A 50 -4.82 -4.52 8.68
N ARG A 51 -3.92 -4.48 9.67
CA ARG A 51 -4.27 -4.67 11.10
C ARG A 51 -4.86 -3.41 11.69
N GLN A 52 -4.28 -2.26 11.34
CA GLN A 52 -4.79 -0.96 11.79
C GLN A 52 -6.24 -0.75 11.33
N GLU A 53 -6.57 -1.13 10.08
CA GLU A 53 -7.93 -1.08 9.54
C GLU A 53 -8.89 -2.05 10.25
N ALA A 54 -8.40 -3.20 10.74
CA ALA A 54 -9.23 -4.12 11.51
C ALA A 54 -9.52 -3.59 12.93
N ASN A 55 -8.58 -2.82 13.50
CA ASN A 55 -8.62 -2.34 14.87
C ASN A 55 -9.17 -0.90 15.02
N ARG A 56 -9.20 -0.11 13.93
CA ARG A 56 -9.64 1.30 13.91
C ARG A 56 -10.67 1.54 12.82
N LYS A 57 -11.60 2.47 13.06
CA LYS A 57 -12.56 2.91 12.03
C LYS A 57 -11.90 3.68 10.88
N GLU A 58 -10.78 4.36 11.13
CA GLU A 58 -10.09 5.18 10.13
C GLU A 58 -8.59 5.31 10.47
N VAL A 59 -7.73 5.03 9.49
CA VAL A 59 -6.27 5.22 9.58
C VAL A 59 -5.94 6.52 8.85
N GLN A 60 -5.25 7.44 9.51
CA GLN A 60 -4.83 8.73 8.92
C GLN A 60 -3.34 8.68 8.62
N ILE A 61 -2.95 9.06 7.40
CA ILE A 61 -1.58 9.21 6.96
C ILE A 61 -1.04 10.55 7.44
N ASP A 62 -0.11 10.53 8.40
CA ASP A 62 0.50 11.74 8.93
C ASP A 62 2.02 11.78 8.66
N ASP A 63 2.60 12.94 8.94
CA ASP A 63 4.03 13.17 8.74
C ASP A 63 4.91 12.30 9.61
N THR A 64 4.39 11.63 10.64
CA THR A 64 5.10 10.73 11.54
C THR A 64 5.34 9.37 10.89
N TRP A 65 4.47 8.94 9.97
CA TRP A 65 4.57 7.60 9.37
C TRP A 65 4.60 7.55 7.84
N ALA A 66 4.21 8.61 7.13
CA ALA A 66 4.37 8.67 5.67
C ALA A 66 5.84 8.56 5.27
N SER A 67 6.19 7.54 4.47
CA SER A 67 7.55 7.39 3.93
C SER A 67 7.87 8.49 2.92
N PRO A 68 9.15 8.83 2.69
CA PRO A 68 9.54 9.76 1.63
C PRO A 68 8.98 9.37 0.25
N TYR A 69 8.79 8.07 0.01
CA TYR A 69 8.15 7.56 -1.19
C TYR A 69 6.67 7.95 -1.26
N LEU A 70 5.90 7.77 -0.16
CA LEU A 70 4.50 8.18 -0.11
C LEU A 70 4.32 9.70 -0.25
N LYS A 71 5.28 10.47 0.28
CA LYS A 71 5.32 11.94 0.14
C LYS A 71 5.74 12.41 -1.25
N GLY A 72 6.30 11.53 -2.08
CA GLY A 72 6.74 11.86 -3.44
C GLY A 72 5.59 11.99 -4.44
N PHE A 73 4.36 11.66 -4.04
CA PHE A 73 3.18 11.81 -4.88
C PHE A 73 2.51 13.16 -4.66
N ASP A 74 2.21 13.87 -5.75
CA ASP A 74 1.63 15.22 -5.73
C ASP A 74 0.28 15.31 -5.01
N PHE A 75 -0.41 14.18 -4.83
CA PHE A 75 -1.71 14.13 -4.14
C PHE A 75 -1.59 13.93 -2.63
N TYR A 76 -0.40 13.68 -2.08
CA TYR A 76 -0.22 13.49 -0.63
C TYR A 76 -0.45 14.80 0.16
N TYR A 77 -1.11 14.69 1.31
CA TYR A 77 -1.08 15.71 2.36
C TYR A 77 -1.09 15.08 3.76
N SER A 78 -0.58 15.81 4.75
CA SER A 78 -0.50 15.35 6.15
C SER A 78 -1.90 15.30 6.78
N GLY A 79 -2.24 14.19 7.43
CA GLY A 79 -3.57 13.93 7.97
C GLY A 79 -4.56 13.34 6.96
N MET A 80 -4.13 13.01 5.75
CA MET A 80 -4.98 12.39 4.74
C MET A 80 -5.51 11.02 5.21
N PRO A 81 -6.82 10.74 5.12
CA PRO A 81 -7.32 9.39 5.37
C PRO A 81 -6.66 8.38 4.42
N LEU A 82 -6.22 7.24 4.94
CA LEU A 82 -5.59 6.18 4.15
C LEU A 82 -6.47 5.71 2.99
N LYS A 83 -7.79 5.68 3.19
CA LYS A 83 -8.76 5.34 2.16
C LYS A 83 -8.64 6.30 0.96
N ASP A 84 -8.59 7.59 1.23
CA ASP A 84 -8.47 8.63 0.20
C ASP A 84 -7.12 8.50 -0.53
N TYR A 85 -6.05 8.21 0.22
CA TYR A 85 -4.73 7.94 -0.38
C TYR A 85 -4.78 6.73 -1.32
N ARG A 86 -5.42 5.62 -0.91
CA ARG A 86 -5.59 4.42 -1.75
C ARG A 86 -6.36 4.74 -3.02
N GLU A 87 -7.43 5.52 -2.93
CA GLU A 87 -8.22 5.93 -4.08
C GLU A 87 -7.37 6.77 -5.06
N LYS A 88 -6.63 7.77 -4.56
CA LYS A 88 -5.73 8.59 -5.39
C LYS A 88 -4.57 7.81 -5.99
N TYR A 89 -4.00 6.88 -5.23
CA TYR A 89 -2.95 5.98 -5.68
C TYR A 89 -3.45 5.06 -6.80
N LYS A 90 -4.67 4.52 -6.66
CA LYS A 90 -5.31 3.72 -7.71
C LYS A 90 -5.55 4.55 -8.98
N GLU A 91 -6.09 5.76 -8.86
CA GLU A 91 -6.25 6.70 -9.98
C GLU A 91 -4.92 6.97 -10.69
N TYR A 92 -3.82 7.13 -9.93
CA TYR A 92 -2.48 7.33 -10.48
C TYR A 92 -2.00 6.13 -11.31
N PHE A 93 -2.16 4.90 -10.80
CA PHE A 93 -1.81 3.68 -11.54
C PHE A 93 -2.67 3.49 -12.80
N GLU A 94 -3.97 3.78 -12.71
CA GLU A 94 -4.87 3.73 -13.88
C GLU A 94 -4.42 4.72 -14.97
N LYS A 95 -4.01 5.93 -14.59
CA LYS A 95 -3.46 6.92 -15.53
C LYS A 95 -2.17 6.43 -16.18
N ILE A 96 -1.22 5.87 -15.41
CA ILE A 96 0.02 5.31 -15.97
C ILE A 96 -0.31 4.20 -16.99
N ARG A 97 -1.23 3.30 -16.64
CA ARG A 97 -1.62 2.19 -17.51
C ARG A 97 -2.26 2.66 -18.82
N GLN A 98 -2.99 3.78 -18.80
CA GLN A 98 -3.58 4.38 -20.00
C GLN A 98 -2.54 5.14 -20.85
N GLN A 99 -1.50 5.71 -20.23
CA GLN A 99 -0.45 6.47 -20.92
C GLN A 99 0.66 5.59 -21.50
N SER A 100 0.80 4.36 -21.01
CA SER A 100 1.69 3.34 -21.57
C SER A 100 0.86 2.14 -22.04
N PRO A 101 0.24 2.19 -23.23
CA PRO A 101 -0.25 0.97 -23.85
C PRO A 101 0.98 0.11 -24.14
N ILE A 102 1.14 -0.95 -23.36
CA ILE A 102 2.11 -2.00 -23.68
C ILE A 102 1.70 -2.53 -25.07
N ASN A 103 2.51 -2.23 -26.08
CA ASN A 103 2.52 -2.92 -27.37
C ASN A 103 3.28 -4.24 -27.23
#